data_AF-A0A437H1J1-F1
#
_entry.id   AF-A0A437H1J1-F1
#
_cell.length_a   1.000
_cell.length_b   1.000
_cell.length_c   1.000
_cell.angle_alpha   90.00
_cell.angle_beta   90.00
_cell.angle_gamma   90.00
#
_symmetry.space_group_name_H-M   'P 1'
#
loop_
_entity.id
_entity.type
_entity.pdbx_description
1 polymer ?
#
loop_
_entity_poly.entity_id
_entity_poly.type
_entity_poly.pdbx_seq_one_letter_code
_entity_poly.pdbx_strand_id
1 'polypeptide(L)'
;MSEHPTTFHAEPLDPNANDWNDHATLHRRADGAESDMMRGFNVMRDGTFAEMIRFVMMLPKEDRTGLAIQKSGDRLFSLGEIEALARRDDFPKA
;
A
#
# COMPACT_ATOMS: atom_id res chain seq x y z
N MET A 1 -31.03 28.06 -14.62
CA MET A 1 -29.76 27.43 -15.04
C MET A 1 -28.82 27.59 -13.87
N SER A 2 -28.70 26.54 -13.06
CA SER A 2 -27.91 26.58 -11.82
C SER A 2 -26.56 25.93 -12.11
N GLU A 3 -25.58 26.76 -12.45
CA GLU A 3 -24.19 26.36 -12.46
C GLU A 3 -23.72 26.32 -11.01
N HIS A 4 -23.95 25.18 -10.35
CA HIS A 4 -23.21 24.82 -9.16
C HIS A 4 -21.91 24.15 -9.63
N PRO A 5 -20.76 24.83 -9.61
CA PRO A 5 -19.50 24.11 -9.55
C PRO A 5 -19.51 23.40 -8.20
N THR A 6 -19.82 22.09 -8.21
CA THR A 6 -19.61 21.25 -7.04
C THR A 6 -18.17 21.45 -6.63
N THR A 7 -18.01 22.10 -5.49
CA THR A 7 -16.77 22.29 -4.78
C THR A 7 -16.06 20.96 -4.77
N PHE A 8 -14.94 20.86 -5.49
CA PHE A 8 -13.92 19.87 -5.16
C PHE A 8 -13.58 20.15 -3.71
N HIS A 9 -14.13 19.33 -2.82
CA HIS A 9 -13.78 19.29 -1.42
C HIS A 9 -12.35 18.74 -1.38
N ALA A 10 -11.38 19.59 -1.74
CA ALA A 10 -10.02 19.44 -1.32
C ALA A 10 -10.02 19.81 0.16
N GLU A 11 -10.54 18.89 0.99
CA GLU A 11 -10.14 18.84 2.39
C GLU A 11 -8.61 18.90 2.39
N PRO A 12 -7.99 19.72 3.24
CA PRO A 12 -6.55 19.73 3.35
C PRO A 12 -6.15 18.30 3.66
N LEU A 13 -5.59 17.63 2.65
CA LEU A 13 -5.02 16.31 2.75
C LEU A 13 -3.91 16.48 3.77
N ASP A 14 -4.21 16.21 5.04
CA ASP A 14 -3.23 16.20 6.09
C ASP A 14 -2.09 15.34 5.56
N PRO A 15 -0.88 15.90 5.30
CA PRO A 15 0.22 15.10 4.75
C PRO A 15 0.69 14.02 5.74
N ASN A 16 0.12 14.02 6.97
CA ASN A 16 0.25 13.02 8.01
C ASN A 16 -1.00 12.15 8.22
N ALA A 17 -2.16 12.49 7.66
CA ALA A 17 -3.23 11.51 7.54
C ALA A 17 -2.71 10.46 6.58
N ASN A 18 -2.57 9.24 7.08
CA ASN A 18 -2.12 8.14 6.26
C ASN A 18 -3.06 8.09 5.04
N ASP A 19 -2.53 8.44 3.87
CA ASP A 19 -3.32 8.54 2.64
C ASP A 19 -3.70 7.13 2.18
N TRP A 20 -4.69 6.55 2.85
CA TRP A 20 -5.10 5.16 2.72
C TRP A 20 -5.66 4.89 1.33
N ASN A 21 -6.20 5.91 0.67
CA ASN A 21 -6.77 5.85 -0.67
C ASN A 21 -5.74 6.17 -1.77
N ASP A 22 -4.51 6.50 -1.39
CA ASP A 22 -3.44 6.80 -2.34
C ASP A 22 -2.96 5.54 -3.08
N HIS A 23 -2.42 5.76 -4.27
CA HIS A 23 -1.93 4.68 -5.12
C HIS A 23 -0.78 3.93 -4.45
N ALA A 24 -0.90 2.61 -4.39
CA ALA A 24 0.11 1.72 -3.87
C ALA A 24 0.26 0.46 -4.72
N THR A 25 1.48 -0.06 -4.72
CA THR A 25 1.85 -1.23 -5.51
C THR A 25 2.44 -2.29 -4.59
N LEU A 26 1.90 -3.50 -4.63
CA LEU A 26 2.42 -4.65 -3.90
C LEU A 26 3.51 -5.31 -4.72
N HIS A 27 4.69 -5.40 -4.11
CA HIS A 27 5.85 -6.07 -4.64
C HIS A 27 6.12 -7.34 -3.84
N ARG A 28 6.40 -8.45 -4.52
CA ARG A 28 6.95 -9.66 -3.89
C ARG A 28 8.42 -9.77 -4.25
N ARG A 29 9.28 -9.86 -3.24
CA ARG A 29 10.66 -10.36 -3.38
C ARG A 29 10.58 -11.87 -3.57
N ALA A 30 11.17 -12.36 -4.66
CA ALA A 30 11.38 -13.80 -4.81
C ALA A 30 12.44 -14.26 -3.81
N ASP A 31 12.05 -15.12 -2.89
CA ASP A 31 12.98 -15.80 -1.97
C ASP A 31 13.91 -16.70 -2.81
N GLY A 32 15.22 -16.46 -2.75
CA GLY A 32 16.22 -17.22 -3.50
C GLY A 32 16.89 -16.53 -4.69
N ALA A 33 16.70 -15.22 -4.91
CA ALA A 33 17.48 -14.46 -5.90
C ALA A 33 18.90 -14.13 -5.38
N GLU A 34 19.69 -15.16 -5.06
CA GLU A 34 21.09 -15.01 -4.68
C GLU A 34 22.02 -14.81 -5.90
N SER A 35 21.52 -14.88 -7.13
CA SER A 35 22.36 -14.79 -8.33
C SER A 35 21.55 -14.47 -9.59
N ASP A 36 21.02 -13.27 -9.74
CA ASP A 36 20.96 -12.63 -11.06
C ASP A 36 20.72 -11.13 -10.90
N MET A 37 21.66 -10.33 -11.40
CA MET A 37 21.84 -8.92 -11.08
C MET A 37 20.78 -7.97 -11.65
N MET A 38 19.68 -8.44 -12.23
CA MET A 38 18.63 -7.57 -12.77
C MET A 38 17.31 -8.33 -12.84
N ARG A 39 16.29 -7.85 -12.10
CA ARG A 39 14.87 -8.27 -12.04
C ARG A 39 14.55 -9.05 -10.77
N GLY A 40 13.67 -8.51 -9.94
CA GLY A 40 13.19 -9.26 -8.79
C GLY A 40 12.07 -8.64 -7.97
N PHE A 41 11.62 -7.42 -8.30
CA PHE A 41 10.34 -6.93 -7.78
C PHE A 41 9.28 -7.28 -8.81
N ASN A 42 8.60 -8.42 -8.61
CA ASN A 42 7.40 -8.69 -9.38
C ASN A 42 6.26 -7.89 -8.75
N VAL A 43 5.74 -6.92 -9.50
CA VAL A 43 4.52 -6.21 -9.13
C VAL A 43 3.39 -7.23 -9.19
N MET A 44 2.88 -7.62 -8.04
CA MET A 44 1.77 -8.57 -7.96
C MET A 44 0.44 -7.90 -8.23
N ARG A 45 0.29 -6.66 -7.74
CA ARG A 45 -0.94 -5.88 -7.82
C ARG A 45 -0.66 -4.41 -7.55
N ASP A 46 -1.41 -3.55 -8.20
CA ASP A 46 -1.58 -2.14 -7.84
C ASP A 46 -3.01 -1.88 -7.36
N GLY A 47 -3.18 -0.85 -6.54
CA GLY A 47 -4.46 -0.45 -5.98
C GLY A 47 -4.28 0.67 -4.96
N THR A 48 -5.18 0.76 -3.98
CA THR A 48 -5.00 1.73 -2.89
C THR A 48 -4.16 1.16 -1.76
N PHE A 49 -3.51 2.03 -0.99
CA PHE A 49 -2.66 1.63 0.12
C PHE A 49 -3.41 0.75 1.15
N ALA A 50 -4.64 1.11 1.50
CA ALA A 50 -5.47 0.30 2.39
C ALA A 50 -5.82 -1.08 1.79
N GLU A 51 -6.15 -1.15 0.50
CA GLU A 51 -6.41 -2.43 -0.15
C GLU A 51 -5.19 -3.34 -0.14
N MET A 52 -3.99 -2.79 -0.39
CA MET A 52 -2.76 -3.57 -0.35
C MET A 52 -2.46 -4.10 1.06
N ILE A 53 -2.64 -3.28 2.09
CA ILE A 53 -2.46 -3.70 3.49
C ILE A 53 -3.46 -4.80 3.85
N ARG A 54 -4.73 -4.64 3.49
CA ARG A 54 -5.76 -5.67 3.72
C ARG A 54 -5.40 -6.97 3.02
N PHE A 55 -4.94 -6.89 1.77
CA PHE A 55 -4.54 -8.05 1.00
C PHE A 55 -3.37 -8.80 1.68
N VAL A 56 -2.33 -8.09 2.10
CA VAL A 56 -1.22 -8.69 2.85
C VAL A 56 -1.71 -9.33 4.16
N MET A 57 -2.64 -8.67 4.87
CA MET A 57 -3.22 -9.19 6.10
C MET A 57 -4.18 -10.37 5.90
N MET A 58 -4.68 -10.60 4.69
CA MET A 58 -5.49 -11.77 4.33
C MET A 58 -4.64 -13.01 3.97
N LEU A 59 -3.39 -12.82 3.53
CA LEU A 59 -2.48 -13.93 3.20
C LEU A 59 -2.01 -14.67 4.46
N PRO A 60 -1.63 -15.96 4.40
CA PRO A 60 -0.95 -16.62 5.51
C PRO A 60 0.46 -16.03 5.72
N LYS A 61 1.00 -16.09 6.95
CA LYS A 61 2.30 -15.49 7.29
C LYS A 61 3.45 -15.96 6.39
N GLU A 62 3.38 -17.20 5.93
CA GLU A 62 4.34 -17.81 5.02
C GLU A 62 4.42 -17.04 3.68
N ASP A 63 3.27 -16.72 3.09
CA ASP A 63 3.15 -15.98 1.82
C ASP A 63 3.39 -14.46 1.96
N ARG A 64 3.35 -13.95 3.19
CA ARG A 64 3.66 -12.54 3.48
C ARG A 64 5.16 -12.26 3.46
N THR A 65 5.98 -13.29 3.66
CA THR A 65 7.44 -13.16 3.70
C THR A 65 7.95 -12.66 2.35
N GLY A 66 8.75 -11.60 2.36
CA GLY A 66 9.24 -10.96 1.13
C GLY A 66 8.26 -10.00 0.45
N LEU A 67 7.07 -9.76 1.01
CA LEU A 67 6.16 -8.73 0.50
C LEU A 67 6.57 -7.33 0.98
N ALA A 68 6.44 -6.36 0.09
CA ALA A 68 6.62 -4.94 0.36
C ALA A 68 5.58 -4.13 -0.41
N ILE A 69 5.05 -3.07 0.19
CA ILE A 69 4.09 -2.17 -0.46
C ILE A 69 4.78 -0.85 -0.76
N GLN A 70 4.77 -0.42 -2.01
CA GLN A 70 5.27 0.89 -2.42
C GLN A 70 4.10 1.87 -2.55
N LYS A 71 4.06 2.92 -1.75
CA LYS A 71 3.06 3.99 -1.78
C LYS A 71 3.59 5.17 -2.61
N SER A 72 2.75 5.71 -3.50
CA SER A 72 3.02 6.81 -4.43
C SER A 72 4.30 6.68 -5.28
N GLY A 73 4.92 5.51 -5.35
CA GLY A 73 6.23 5.30 -5.98
C GLY A 73 7.44 5.78 -5.15
N ASP A 74 7.24 6.55 -4.08
CA ASP A 74 8.32 7.14 -3.29
C ASP A 74 8.66 6.33 -2.03
N ARG A 75 7.63 5.79 -1.35
CA ARG A 75 7.80 5.19 -0.03
C ARG A 75 7.52 3.70 -0.04
N LEU A 76 8.52 2.89 0.30
CA LEU A 76 8.38 1.44 0.45
C LEU A 76 8.12 1.08 1.91
N PHE A 77 7.09 0.27 2.14
CA PHE A 77 6.71 -0.28 3.44
C PHE A 77 7.00 -1.77 3.46
N SER A 78 7.75 -2.20 4.46
CA SER A 78 8.07 -3.62 4.67
C SER A 78 6.96 -4.34 5.42
N LEU A 79 6.94 -5.68 5.39
CA LEU A 79 5.93 -6.48 6.10
C LEU A 79 5.71 -6.05 7.57
N GLY A 80 6.79 -5.83 8.34
CA GLY A 80 6.66 -5.41 9.74
C GLY A 80 5.98 -4.05 9.93
N GLU A 81 6.21 -3.12 9.00
CA GLU A 81 5.53 -1.81 8.99
C GLU A 81 4.07 -1.97 8.58
N ILE A 82 3.79 -2.80 7.57
CA ILE A 82 2.43 -3.10 7.11
C ILE A 82 1.59 -3.70 8.25
N GLU A 83 2.15 -4.64 9.00
CA GLU A 83 1.50 -5.22 10.17
C GLU A 83 1.28 -4.19 11.30
N ALA A 84 2.22 -3.28 11.50
CA ALA A 84 2.05 -2.19 12.47
C ALA A 84 0.97 -1.20 12.04
N LEU A 85 0.92 -0.86 10.74
CA LEU A 85 -0.08 0.02 10.15
C LEU A 85 -1.48 -0.60 10.21
N ALA A 86 -1.62 -1.90 9.93
CA ALA A 86 -2.88 -2.61 10.01
C ALA A 86 -3.44 -2.70 11.44
N ARG A 87 -2.59 -2.50 12.46
CA ARG A 87 -2.99 -2.44 13.88
C ARG A 87 -3.33 -1.04 14.37
N ARG A 88 -3.12 0.02 13.56
CA ARG A 88 -3.50 1.38 13.96
C ARG A 88 -5.02 1.50 14.00
N ASP A 89 -5.55 2.22 15.00
CA ASP A 89 -6.98 2.54 15.07
C ASP A 89 -7.46 3.44 13.94
N ASP A 90 -6.53 4.18 13.33
CA ASP A 90 -6.76 5.03 12.15
C ASP A 90 -6.92 4.22 10.84
N PHE A 91 -6.62 2.93 10.85
CA PHE A 91 -6.76 2.09 9.67
C PHE A 91 -8.25 1.89 9.32
N PRO A 92 -8.68 2.13 8.08
CA PRO A 92 -10.07 1.96 7.70
C PRO A 92 -10.50 0.50 7.92
N LYS A 93 -11.39 0.28 8.89
CA LYS A 93 -12.08 -0.99 9.13
C LYS A 93 -13.22 -1.06 8.11
N ALA A 94 -13.22 -2.07 7.25
CA ALA A 94 -14.31 -2.31 6.30
C ALA A 94 -15.58 -2.74 7.03
#